data_AF-A0A1B6GFZ3-F1
#
_entry.id   AF-A0A1B6GFZ3-F1
#
_cell.length_a   1.000
_cell.length_b   1.000
_cell.length_c   1.000
_cell.angle_alpha   90.00
_cell.angle_beta   90.00
_cell.angle_gamma   90.00
#
_symmetry.space_group_name_H-M   'P 1'
#
loop_
_entity.id
_entity.type
_entity.pdbx_description
1 polymer ?
#
loop_
_entity_poly.entity_id
_entity_poly.type
_entity_poly.pdbx_seq_one_letter_code
_entity_poly.pdbx_strand_id
1 'polypeptide(L)'
;FSTVRKCTVDIEQNSTWSLQMFLSPSESKQDSHLTESTKSILYEALDKKCEKLDSVPLGIVLSELFFNTDLVLVYPGHEAIWYHRRFIIHIFRECVYNQESGGGQHNCHKDNNGVSLEKTKKVENIGDSLLQRLVQFETVLYSKCRADKDRQASYAEKHRAWLASIMKINLNLPLR
;
A
#
# COMPACT_ATOMS: atom_id res chain seq x y z
N PHE A 1 13.19 -1.10 30.98
CA PHE A 1 12.69 -2.33 30.31
C PHE A 1 11.19 -2.32 30.06
N SER A 2 10.33 -1.84 30.98
CA SER A 2 8.87 -1.77 30.76
C SER A 2 8.47 -0.81 29.61
N THR A 3 9.08 0.37 29.53
CA THR A 3 8.77 1.39 28.50
C THR A 3 9.10 0.92 27.08
N VAL A 4 10.24 0.24 26.90
CA VAL A 4 10.66 -0.28 25.59
C VAL A 4 9.71 -1.38 25.12
N ARG A 5 9.33 -2.31 26.01
CA ARG A 5 8.34 -3.35 25.68
C ARG A 5 6.98 -2.77 25.31
N LYS A 6 6.53 -1.72 26.00
CA LYS A 6 5.28 -1.03 25.66
C LYS A 6 5.33 -0.42 24.26
N CYS A 7 6.43 0.27 23.93
CA CYS A 7 6.64 0.86 22.60
C CYS A 7 6.60 -0.19 21.48
N THR A 8 7.23 -1.35 21.68
CA THR A 8 7.20 -2.45 20.69
C THR A 8 5.77 -2.96 20.45
N VAL A 9 5.00 -3.17 21.53
CA VAL A 9 3.61 -3.63 21.42
C VAL A 9 2.73 -2.61 20.71
N ASP A 10 2.90 -1.31 21.02
CA ASP A 10 2.13 -0.24 20.38
C ASP A 10 2.44 -0.16 18.86
N ILE A 11 3.71 -0.33 18.46
CA ILE A 11 4.14 -0.35 17.06
C ILE A 11 3.56 -1.55 16.32
N GLU A 12 3.65 -2.75 16.91
CA GLU A 12 3.09 -3.98 16.33
C GLU A 12 1.59 -3.85 16.15
N GLN A 13 0.88 -3.36 17.17
CA GLN A 13 -0.57 -3.18 17.12
C GLN A 13 -0.99 -2.16 16.03
N ASN A 14 -0.32 -1.00 15.97
CA ASN A 14 -0.61 0.00 14.93
C ASN A 14 -0.29 -0.52 13.52
N SER A 15 0.78 -1.30 13.39
CA SER A 15 1.16 -1.92 12.14
C SER A 15 0.14 -2.95 11.67
N THR A 16 -0.24 -3.90 12.53
CA THR A 16 -1.26 -4.91 12.23
C THR A 16 -2.57 -4.24 11.84
N TRP A 17 -2.96 -3.19 12.56
CA TRP A 17 -4.17 -2.43 12.26
C TRP A 17 -4.10 -1.75 10.88
N SER A 18 -3.01 -1.05 10.59
CA SER A 18 -2.85 -0.34 9.30
C SER A 18 -2.87 -1.29 8.12
N LEU A 19 -2.19 -2.44 8.27
CA LEU A 19 -2.20 -3.50 7.26
C LEU A 19 -3.60 -4.08 7.09
N GLN A 20 -4.28 -4.43 8.18
CA GLN A 20 -5.65 -4.94 8.12
C GLN A 20 -6.60 -3.94 7.44
N MET A 21 -6.53 -2.66 7.80
CA MET A 21 -7.37 -1.61 7.21
C MET A 21 -7.11 -1.44 5.71
N PHE A 22 -5.86 -1.59 5.26
CA PHE A 22 -5.55 -1.55 3.83
C PHE A 22 -6.16 -2.73 3.06
N LEU A 23 -6.03 -3.94 3.60
CA LEU A 23 -6.43 -5.20 2.95
C LEU A 23 -7.94 -5.46 3.02
N SER A 24 -8.58 -5.07 4.12
CA SER A 24 -10.00 -5.31 4.39
C SER A 24 -10.51 -4.25 5.38
N PRO A 25 -10.82 -3.04 4.88
CA PRO A 25 -11.41 -1.98 5.70
C PRO A 25 -12.68 -2.50 6.40
N SER A 26 -12.83 -2.23 7.70
CA SER A 26 -14.01 -2.64 8.47
C SER A 26 -14.51 -1.48 9.34
N GLU A 27 -15.82 -1.29 9.44
CA GLU A 27 -16.46 -0.25 10.27
C GLU A 27 -16.42 -0.58 11.77
N SER A 28 -15.29 -1.09 12.28
CA SER A 28 -15.16 -1.38 13.70
C SER A 28 -15.00 -0.06 14.47
N LYS A 29 -15.70 0.07 15.61
CA LYS A 29 -15.80 1.28 16.44
C LYS A 29 -14.49 1.80 17.07
N GLN A 30 -13.34 1.26 16.67
CA GLN A 30 -12.01 1.70 17.10
C GLN A 30 -11.42 2.68 16.08
N ASP A 31 -12.22 3.68 15.73
CA ASP A 31 -12.10 4.44 14.48
C ASP A 31 -11.45 5.82 14.69
N SER A 32 -10.59 5.94 15.71
CA SER A 32 -10.01 7.20 16.17
C SER A 32 -8.73 7.64 15.44
N HIS A 33 -8.17 6.81 14.55
CA HIS A 33 -6.83 7.05 13.99
C HIS A 33 -6.80 7.49 12.53
N LEU A 34 -7.85 7.24 11.73
CA LEU A 34 -7.94 7.70 10.33
C LEU A 34 -8.98 8.79 10.17
N THR A 35 -8.68 9.78 9.33
CA THR A 35 -9.67 10.77 8.95
C THR A 35 -10.75 10.14 8.06
N GLU A 36 -11.93 10.76 8.05
CA GLU A 36 -13.04 10.38 7.16
C GLU A 36 -12.65 10.43 5.68
N SER A 37 -11.75 11.35 5.31
CA SER A 37 -11.24 11.44 3.93
C SER A 37 -10.41 10.22 3.55
N THR A 38 -9.49 9.78 4.42
CA THR A 38 -8.67 8.60 4.15
C THR A 38 -9.49 7.31 4.20
N LYS A 39 -10.43 7.19 5.14
CA LYS A 39 -11.41 6.08 5.13
C LYS A 39 -12.18 6.04 3.81
N SER A 40 -12.74 7.17 3.37
CA SER A 40 -13.46 7.26 2.09
C SER A 40 -12.62 6.76 0.92
N ILE A 41 -11.34 7.12 0.83
CA ILE A 41 -10.43 6.62 -0.22
C ILE A 41 -10.22 5.11 -0.10
N LEU A 42 -10.01 4.59 1.11
CA LEU A 42 -9.81 3.15 1.36
C LEU A 42 -11.01 2.30 0.93
N TYR A 43 -12.22 2.75 1.26
CA TYR A 43 -13.46 2.09 0.88
C TYR A 43 -13.74 2.20 -0.62
N GLU A 44 -13.56 3.38 -1.22
CA GLU A 44 -13.76 3.61 -2.66
C GLU A 44 -12.79 2.80 -3.51
N ALA A 45 -11.54 2.65 -3.06
CA ALA A 45 -10.54 1.86 -3.76
C ALA A 45 -10.79 0.35 -3.67
N LEU A 46 -11.70 -0.14 -2.81
CA LEU A 46 -11.87 -1.56 -2.50
C LEU A 46 -12.53 -2.34 -3.63
N ASP A 47 -11.78 -3.24 -4.25
CA ASP A 47 -12.26 -4.08 -5.35
C ASP A 47 -12.41 -5.56 -4.94
N LYS A 48 -11.41 -6.14 -4.27
CA LYS A 48 -11.45 -7.50 -3.70
C LYS A 48 -10.73 -7.57 -2.35
N LYS A 49 -11.18 -8.47 -1.47
CA LYS A 49 -10.48 -8.76 -0.21
C LYS A 49 -9.15 -9.44 -0.54
N CYS A 50 -8.06 -8.87 -0.05
CA CYS A 50 -6.76 -9.54 -0.06
C CYS A 50 -6.69 -10.55 1.09
N GLU A 51 -5.90 -11.62 0.92
CA GLU A 51 -5.65 -12.58 1.98
C GLU A 51 -5.02 -11.92 3.22
N LYS A 52 -5.18 -12.55 4.39
CA LYS A 52 -4.55 -12.08 5.63
C LYS A 52 -3.04 -12.15 5.44
N LEU A 53 -2.39 -11.00 5.58
CA LEU A 53 -0.94 -10.87 5.60
C LEU A 53 -0.52 -10.34 6.97
N ASP A 54 0.57 -10.88 7.49
CA ASP A 54 1.24 -10.35 8.68
C ASP A 54 2.63 -9.86 8.29
N SER A 55 2.82 -8.55 8.36
CA SER A 55 4.09 -7.91 8.03
C SER A 55 4.21 -6.57 8.75
N VAL A 56 5.00 -6.56 9.82
CA VAL A 56 5.26 -5.34 10.61
C VAL A 56 5.87 -4.21 9.74
N PRO A 57 6.87 -4.46 8.87
CA PRO A 57 7.40 -3.41 8.01
C PRO A 57 6.33 -2.82 7.08
N LEU A 58 5.49 -3.67 6.48
CA LEU A 58 4.46 -3.21 5.54
C LEU A 58 3.36 -2.41 6.25
N GLY A 59 2.94 -2.83 7.45
CA GLY A 59 1.94 -2.10 8.22
C GLY A 59 2.44 -0.73 8.70
N ILE A 60 3.72 -0.61 9.08
CA ILE A 60 4.32 0.70 9.38
C ILE A 60 4.32 1.62 8.15
N VAL A 61 4.72 1.11 6.99
CA VAL A 61 4.72 1.89 5.73
C VAL A 61 3.30 2.33 5.36
N LEU A 62 2.30 1.47 5.57
CA LEU A 62 0.90 1.81 5.35
C LEU A 62 0.39 2.87 6.33
N SER A 63 0.78 2.81 7.60
CA SER A 63 0.45 3.85 8.58
C SER A 63 0.96 5.22 8.13
N GLU A 64 2.20 5.29 7.66
CA GLU A 64 2.79 6.52 7.12
C GLU A 64 2.12 6.96 5.82
N LEU A 65 1.73 6.03 4.95
CA LEU A 65 0.98 6.33 3.73
C LEU A 65 -0.39 6.95 4.03
N PHE A 66 -1.07 6.48 5.08
CA PHE A 66 -2.35 7.05 5.51
C PHE A 66 -2.17 8.46 6.08
N PHE A 67 -1.21 8.65 6.96
CA PHE A 67 -0.88 9.97 7.50
C PHE A 67 -0.51 10.95 6.38
N ASN A 68 0.34 10.54 5.44
CA ASN A 68 0.69 11.35 4.27
C ASN A 68 -0.53 11.67 3.39
N THR A 69 -1.49 10.76 3.28
CA THR A 69 -2.74 11.00 2.53
C THR A 69 -3.54 12.14 3.15
N ASP A 70 -3.66 12.17 4.48
CA ASP A 70 -4.29 13.29 5.18
C ASP A 70 -3.54 14.61 4.93
N LEU A 71 -2.22 14.58 5.00
CA LEU A 71 -1.39 15.77 4.74
C LEU A 71 -1.58 16.31 3.31
N VAL A 72 -1.65 15.43 2.31
CA VAL A 72 -1.88 15.81 0.90
C VAL A 72 -3.24 16.51 0.75
N LEU A 73 -4.27 16.05 1.44
CA LEU A 73 -5.63 16.57 1.33
C LEU A 73 -5.86 17.84 2.15
N VAL A 74 -5.27 17.93 3.35
CA VAL A 74 -5.45 19.07 4.27
C VAL A 74 -4.54 20.24 3.89
N TYR A 75 -3.34 19.97 3.36
CA TYR A 75 -2.35 20.98 3.00
C TYR A 75 -2.02 20.93 1.50
N PRO A 76 -2.98 21.28 0.62
CA PRO A 76 -2.78 21.19 -0.83
C PRO A 76 -1.63 22.09 -1.30
N GLY A 77 -0.98 21.69 -2.40
CA GLY A 77 0.05 22.50 -3.06
C GLY A 77 1.44 22.49 -2.42
N HIS A 78 1.70 21.59 -1.46
CA HIS A 78 3.02 21.44 -0.83
C HIS A 78 3.83 20.34 -1.50
N GLU A 79 4.85 20.74 -2.28
CA GLU A 79 5.70 19.83 -3.03
C GLU A 79 6.43 18.80 -2.16
N ALA A 80 6.90 19.21 -0.97
CA ALA A 80 7.60 18.33 -0.04
C ALA A 80 6.74 17.12 0.40
N ILE A 81 5.42 17.32 0.57
CA ILE A 81 4.48 16.26 0.96
C ILE A 81 4.37 15.22 -0.17
N TRP A 82 4.36 15.67 -1.43
CA TRP A 82 4.34 14.80 -2.60
C TRP A 82 5.66 14.05 -2.79
N TYR A 83 6.81 14.66 -2.52
CA TYR A 83 8.09 13.95 -2.54
C TYR A 83 8.18 12.89 -1.45
N HIS A 84 7.69 13.19 -0.24
CA HIS A 84 7.58 12.22 0.84
C HIS A 84 6.67 11.04 0.44
N ARG A 85 5.53 11.33 -0.21
CA ARG A 85 4.64 10.29 -0.74
C ARG A 85 5.35 9.33 -1.68
N ARG A 86 6.15 9.86 -2.62
CA ARG A 86 6.94 9.04 -3.56
C ARG A 86 7.94 8.15 -2.84
N PHE A 87 8.58 8.67 -1.80
CA PHE A 87 9.48 7.88 -0.96
C PHE A 87 8.73 6.73 -0.26
N ILE A 88 7.57 7.01 0.37
CA ILE A 88 6.75 5.98 1.02
C ILE A 88 6.35 4.87 0.03
N ILE A 89 5.88 5.24 -1.16
CA ILE A 89 5.49 4.29 -2.22
C ILE A 89 6.68 3.45 -2.70
N HIS A 90 7.87 4.07 -2.80
CA HIS A 90 9.09 3.35 -3.13
C HIS A 90 9.39 2.28 -2.07
N ILE A 91 9.38 2.65 -0.79
CA ILE A 91 9.62 1.71 0.33
C ILE A 91 8.54 0.62 0.39
N PHE A 92 7.27 0.95 0.12
CA PHE A 92 6.20 -0.03 0.06
C PHE A 92 6.52 -1.13 -0.96
N ARG A 93 6.93 -0.76 -2.17
CA ARG A 93 7.29 -1.70 -3.23
C ARG A 93 8.47 -2.58 -2.83
N GLU A 94 9.50 -2.01 -2.21
CA GLU A 94 10.64 -2.78 -1.69
C GLU A 94 10.20 -3.78 -0.60
N CYS A 95 9.31 -3.38 0.32
CA CYS A 95 8.75 -4.29 1.32
C CYS A 95 7.99 -5.44 0.67
N VAL A 96 7.23 -5.19 -0.40
CA VAL A 96 6.52 -6.24 -1.13
C VAL A 96 7.49 -7.25 -1.78
N TYR A 97 8.52 -6.79 -2.49
CA TYR A 97 9.48 -7.70 -3.13
C TYR A 97 10.32 -8.52 -2.14
N ASN A 98 10.63 -7.94 -0.98
CA ASN A 98 11.35 -8.65 0.07
C ASN A 98 10.52 -9.80 0.68
N GLN A 99 9.19 -9.70 0.67
CA GLN A 99 8.31 -10.80 1.11
C GLN A 99 8.36 -11.98 0.13
N GLU A 100 8.46 -11.71 -1.17
CA GLU A 100 8.53 -12.75 -2.21
C GLU A 100 9.88 -13.51 -2.20
N SER A 101 10.96 -12.80 -1.86
CA SER A 101 12.31 -13.37 -1.86
C SER A 101 12.63 -14.22 -0.62
N GLY A 102 11.88 -14.06 0.48
CA GLY A 102 12.13 -14.72 1.76
C GLY A 102 11.44 -16.08 1.98
N GLY A 103 10.53 -16.50 1.10
CA GLY A 103 9.71 -17.71 1.27
C GLY A 103 10.30 -19.02 0.74
N GLY A 104 11.48 -19.00 0.13
CA GLY A 104 12.06 -20.14 -0.58
C GLY A 104 12.98 -21.03 0.24
N GLN A 105 12.53 -21.65 1.35
CA GLN A 105 13.12 -22.95 1.73
C GLN A 105 12.54 -24.02 0.79
N HIS A 106 13.10 -24.13 -0.42
CA HIS A 106 12.88 -25.27 -1.29
C HIS A 106 13.47 -26.52 -0.64
N ASN A 107 12.68 -27.21 0.18
CA ASN A 107 12.83 -28.65 0.33
C ASN A 107 12.41 -29.29 -1.00
N CYS A 108 13.30 -29.21 -1.99
CA CYS A 108 13.16 -29.97 -3.22
C CYS A 108 13.48 -31.43 -2.90
N HIS A 109 12.49 -32.19 -2.44
CA HIS A 109 12.51 -33.63 -2.67
C HIS A 109 12.37 -33.83 -4.18
N LYS A 110 13.51 -34.04 -4.84
CA LYS A 110 13.54 -34.54 -6.22
C LYS A 110 13.13 -36.01 -6.18
N ASP A 111 12.21 -36.42 -7.03
CA ASP A 111 12.09 -37.84 -7.34
C ASP A 111 13.30 -38.28 -8.18
N ASN A 112 13.57 -39.59 -8.22
CA ASN A 112 14.74 -40.16 -8.87
C ASN A 112 14.77 -39.98 -10.40
N ASN A 113 13.80 -39.28 -10.99
CA ASN A 113 13.67 -39.12 -12.43
C ASN A 113 13.92 -37.68 -12.90
N GLY A 114 14.20 -36.74 -11.99
CA GLY A 114 14.71 -35.41 -12.34
C GLY A 114 13.72 -34.51 -13.10
N VAL A 115 12.42 -34.79 -13.03
CA VAL A 115 11.38 -33.99 -13.67
C VAL A 115 10.48 -33.38 -12.61
N SER A 116 10.46 -32.03 -12.51
CA SER A 116 9.54 -31.30 -11.64
C SER A 116 8.09 -31.53 -12.09
N LEU A 117 7.32 -32.23 -11.26
CA LEU A 117 5.90 -32.51 -11.46
C LEU A 117 5.04 -31.51 -10.66
N GLU A 118 4.95 -30.26 -11.11
CA GLU A 118 3.89 -29.36 -10.63
C GLU A 118 3.31 -28.54 -11.78
N LYS A 119 2.06 -28.85 -12.14
CA LYS A 119 1.19 -27.97 -12.92
C LYS A 119 0.97 -26.70 -12.09
N THR A 120 1.63 -25.62 -12.46
CA THR A 120 1.45 -24.29 -11.87
C THR A 120 0.00 -23.83 -12.07
N LYS A 121 -0.86 -24.01 -11.05
CA LYS A 121 -1.97 -23.08 -10.84
C LYS A 121 -1.33 -21.69 -10.75
N LYS A 122 -1.82 -20.72 -11.54
CA LYS A 122 -1.50 -19.30 -11.32
C LYS A 122 -2.02 -18.94 -9.93
N VAL A 123 -1.20 -19.13 -8.91
CA VAL A 123 -1.38 -18.51 -7.60
C VAL A 123 -1.17 -17.02 -7.90
N GLU A 124 -2.24 -16.22 -7.80
CA GLU A 124 -2.09 -14.76 -7.82
C GLU A 124 -1.07 -14.41 -6.73
N ASN A 125 0.04 -13.81 -7.14
CA ASN A 125 1.10 -13.47 -6.22
C ASN A 125 0.56 -12.41 -5.25
N ILE A 126 0.70 -12.65 -3.94
CA ILE A 126 0.25 -11.71 -2.89
C ILE A 126 0.84 -10.32 -3.15
N GLY A 127 2.08 -10.23 -3.63
CA GLY A 127 2.70 -8.97 -4.00
C GLY A 127 1.97 -8.24 -5.13
N ASP A 128 1.53 -8.95 -6.17
CA ASP A 128 0.74 -8.37 -7.26
C ASP A 128 -0.61 -7.82 -6.74
N SER A 129 -1.25 -8.54 -5.81
CA SER A 129 -2.51 -8.09 -5.21
C SER A 129 -2.34 -6.83 -4.35
N LEU A 130 -1.23 -6.72 -3.61
CA LEU A 130 -0.88 -5.53 -2.82
C LEU A 130 -0.57 -4.33 -3.71
N LEU A 131 0.18 -4.54 -4.79
CA LEU A 131 0.48 -3.50 -5.76
C LEU A 131 -0.78 -3.04 -6.48
N GLN A 132 -1.66 -3.95 -6.88
CA GLN A 132 -2.96 -3.61 -7.47
C GLN A 132 -3.81 -2.78 -6.51
N ARG A 133 -3.84 -3.17 -5.22
CA ARG A 133 -4.53 -2.41 -4.17
C ARG A 133 -3.96 -0.99 -4.03
N LEU A 134 -2.63 -0.85 -4.07
CA LEU A 134 -1.97 0.46 -4.07
C LEU A 134 -2.35 1.28 -5.30
N VAL A 135 -2.41 0.69 -6.49
CA VAL A 135 -2.85 1.39 -7.72
C VAL A 135 -4.25 1.96 -7.55
N GLN A 136 -5.19 1.18 -7.00
CA GLN A 136 -6.57 1.64 -6.77
C GLN A 136 -6.60 2.80 -5.77
N PHE A 137 -5.87 2.66 -4.66
CA PHE A 137 -5.76 3.69 -3.63
C PHE A 137 -5.19 5.02 -4.19
N GLU A 138 -4.08 4.96 -4.95
CA GLU A 138 -3.50 6.14 -5.60
C GLU A 138 -4.42 6.74 -6.68
N THR A 139 -5.17 5.90 -7.40
CA THR A 139 -6.11 6.36 -8.45
C THR A 139 -7.22 7.22 -7.85
N VAL A 140 -7.78 6.80 -6.71
CA VAL A 140 -8.82 7.55 -6.00
C VAL A 140 -8.24 8.86 -5.44
N LEU A 141 -7.07 8.81 -4.77
CA LEU A 141 -6.43 10.03 -4.26
C LEU A 141 -6.14 11.03 -5.37
N TYR A 142 -5.55 10.56 -6.48
CA TYR A 142 -5.24 11.39 -7.64
C TYR A 142 -6.51 12.07 -8.19
N SER A 143 -7.61 11.32 -8.31
CA SER A 143 -8.88 11.85 -8.82
C SER A 143 -9.41 12.97 -7.93
N LYS A 144 -9.30 12.84 -6.60
CA LYS A 144 -9.66 13.89 -5.64
C LYS A 144 -8.75 15.12 -5.78
N CYS A 145 -7.43 14.93 -5.93
CA CYS A 145 -6.47 16.03 -6.02
C CYS A 145 -6.50 16.77 -7.37
N ARG A 146 -6.85 16.08 -8.46
CA ARG A 146 -6.94 16.68 -9.81
C ARG A 146 -8.11 17.66 -9.94
N ALA A 147 -9.19 17.45 -9.19
CA ALA A 147 -10.37 18.31 -9.21
C ALA A 147 -10.13 19.68 -8.56
N ASP A 148 -9.00 19.84 -7.85
CA ASP A 148 -8.62 21.06 -7.15
C ASP A 148 -8.03 22.10 -8.12
N LYS A 149 -8.27 23.39 -7.85
CA LYS A 149 -7.91 24.50 -8.75
C LYS A 149 -6.48 25.03 -8.52
N ASP A 150 -5.82 24.58 -7.46
CA ASP A 150 -4.52 25.09 -7.04
C ASP A 150 -3.32 24.27 -7.58
N ARG A 151 -2.11 24.59 -7.09
CA ARG A 151 -0.86 23.84 -7.38
C ARG A 151 -0.97 22.34 -7.12
N GLN A 152 -1.97 21.92 -6.33
CA GLN A 152 -2.29 20.53 -6.03
C GLN A 152 -2.48 19.68 -7.29
N ALA A 153 -3.26 20.14 -8.27
CA ALA A 153 -3.49 19.38 -9.50
C ALA A 153 -2.18 19.20 -10.30
N SER A 154 -1.32 20.22 -10.32
CA SER A 154 -0.01 20.15 -10.96
C SER A 154 0.91 19.11 -10.30
N TYR A 155 0.95 19.09 -8.96
CA TYR A 155 1.77 18.10 -8.24
C TYR A 155 1.21 16.68 -8.32
N ALA A 156 -0.12 16.53 -8.32
CA ALA A 156 -0.78 15.25 -8.56
C ALA A 156 -0.43 14.69 -9.95
N GLU A 157 -0.39 15.53 -11.00
CA GLU A 157 0.02 15.12 -12.35
C GLU A 157 1.49 14.74 -12.41
N LYS A 158 2.39 15.53 -11.78
CA LYS A 158 3.81 15.17 -11.66
C LYS A 158 4.00 13.85 -10.92
N HIS A 159 3.22 13.60 -9.87
CA HIS A 159 3.21 12.34 -9.13
C HIS A 159 2.75 11.17 -10.00
N ARG A 160 1.66 11.33 -10.76
CA ARG A 160 1.20 10.35 -11.74
C ARG A 160 2.26 10.01 -12.77
N ALA A 161 2.90 11.03 -13.34
CA ALA A 161 3.99 10.84 -14.30
C ALA A 161 5.18 10.09 -13.68
N TRP A 162 5.52 10.38 -12.42
CA TRP A 162 6.55 9.66 -11.67
C TRP A 162 6.18 8.19 -11.43
N LEU A 163 4.93 7.90 -11.03
CA LEU A 163 4.44 6.53 -10.85
C LEU A 163 4.58 5.71 -12.15
N ALA A 164 4.17 6.29 -13.28
CA ALA A 164 4.26 5.62 -14.58
C ALA A 164 5.71 5.42 -15.05
N SER A 165 6.55 6.44 -14.90
CA SER A 165 7.92 6.42 -15.42
C SER A 165 8.90 5.63 -14.55
N ILE A 166 8.87 5.84 -13.23
CA ILE A 166 9.83 5.28 -12.27
C ILE A 166 9.30 3.99 -11.66
N MET A 167 8.06 4.01 -11.16
CA MET A 167 7.48 2.85 -10.48
C MET A 167 6.84 1.84 -11.45
N LYS A 168 6.69 2.21 -12.73
CA LYS A 168 5.96 1.43 -13.76
C LYS A 168 4.51 1.12 -13.35
N ILE A 169 3.93 1.97 -12.50
CA ILE A 169 2.55 1.90 -12.04
C ILE A 169 1.71 2.84 -12.91
N ASN A 170 0.78 2.28 -13.67
CA ASN A 170 -0.19 3.06 -14.43
C ASN A 170 -1.48 3.18 -13.63
N LEU A 171 -1.84 4.40 -13.23
CA LEU A 171 -3.15 4.66 -12.65
C LEU A 171 -4.20 4.43 -13.76
N ASN A 172 -5.11 3.48 -13.53
CA ASN A 172 -6.19 3.12 -14.46
C ASN A 172 -7.24 4.23 -14.47
N LEU A 173 -6.87 5.37 -15.04
CA LEU A 173 -7.76 6.51 -15.17
C LEU A 173 -8.61 6.30 -16.42
N PRO A 174 -9.94 6.51 -16.33
CA PRO A 174 -10.76 6.56 -17.54
C PRO A 174 -10.23 7.67 -18.45
N LEU A 175 -9.91 7.32 -19.69
CA LEU A 175 -9.65 8.28 -20.76
C LEU A 175 -10.89 9.16 -20.89
N ARG A 176 -10.75 10.45 -20.58
CA ARG A 176 -11.71 11.49 -20.94
C ARG A 176 -10.95 12.62 -21.61
#